data_AF-A0AAP6BL62-F1
#
_entry.id   AF-A0AAP6BL62-F1
#
_cell.length_a   1.000
_cell.length_b   1.000
_cell.length_c   1.000
_cell.angle_alpha   90.00
_cell.angle_beta   90.00
_cell.angle_gamma   90.00
#
_symmetry.space_group_name_H-M   'P 1'
#
loop_
_entity.id
_entity.type
_entity.pdbx_description
1 polymer ?
#
loop_
_entity_poly.entity_id
_entity_poly.type
_entity_poly.pdbx_seq_one_letter_code
_entity_poly.pdbx_strand_id
1 'polypeptide(L)'
;MSGPQVSPSRFKDRRFNGYLRVRIPHELDSEVGDFVSAYASGPDPLRRRVMDGMDRRAAAVLSAYGQRMASVSVRTRSPEPLRHGLVAVGLAEVHLEDPHDNLFALAAINDSASLIGTPLPGLIAQVAHLLPPSGVEALREFDRRQDRDKSIESMGIRRTGSGETFLYR
;
A
#
# COMPACT_ATOMS: atom_id res chain seq x y z
N MET A 1 16.39 -0.85 -26.05
CA MET A 1 15.14 -1.42 -25.50
C MET A 1 14.50 -0.38 -24.60
N SER A 2 13.37 0.20 -25.01
CA SER A 2 12.58 1.06 -24.14
C SER A 2 12.06 0.18 -23.00
N GLY A 3 12.52 0.43 -21.77
CA GLY A 3 12.04 -0.31 -20.60
C GLY A 3 10.51 -0.19 -20.46
N PRO A 4 9.87 -1.09 -19.69
CA PRO A 4 8.43 -1.01 -19.45
C PRO A 4 8.08 0.40 -18.98
N GLN A 5 7.08 1.00 -19.64
CA GLN A 5 6.67 2.36 -19.38
C GLN A 5 5.91 2.39 -18.03
N VAL A 6 6.65 2.57 -16.93
CA VAL A 6 6.08 2.73 -15.58
C VAL A 6 5.44 4.11 -15.52
N SER A 7 4.13 4.18 -15.73
CA SER A 7 3.36 5.41 -15.69
C SER A 7 2.17 5.28 -14.74
N PRO A 8 2.03 6.16 -13.74
CA PRO A 8 0.85 6.20 -12.86
C PRO A 8 -0.45 6.46 -13.64
N SER A 9 -0.37 7.06 -14.83
CA SER A 9 -1.55 7.36 -15.67
C SER A 9 -2.38 6.13 -16.02
N ARG A 10 -1.81 4.92 -15.94
CA ARG A 10 -2.53 3.67 -16.19
C ARG A 10 -3.64 3.41 -15.17
N PHE A 11 -3.50 3.92 -13.95
CA PHE A 11 -4.52 3.81 -12.90
C PHE A 11 -5.76 4.69 -13.15
N LYS A 12 -5.75 5.48 -14.23
CA LYS A 12 -6.93 6.19 -14.73
C LYS A 12 -7.96 5.30 -15.41
N ASP A 13 -7.57 4.07 -15.76
CA ASP A 13 -8.49 3.10 -16.36
C ASP A 13 -9.70 2.86 -15.45
N ARG A 14 -10.88 2.71 -16.06
CA ARG A 14 -12.13 2.40 -15.35
C ARG A 14 -12.10 1.03 -14.69
N ARG A 15 -11.23 0.11 -15.11
CA ARG A 15 -11.04 -1.20 -14.46
C ARG A 15 -10.65 -1.08 -12.98
N PHE A 16 -10.00 0.02 -12.58
CA PHE A 16 -9.66 0.30 -11.19
C PHE A 16 -10.82 0.89 -10.35
N ASN A 17 -11.99 1.17 -10.95
CA ASN A 17 -13.14 1.64 -10.19
C ASN A 17 -13.62 0.54 -9.22
N GLY A 18 -13.69 0.87 -7.92
CA GLY A 18 -14.07 -0.10 -6.89
C GLY A 18 -13.02 -1.18 -6.64
N TYR A 19 -11.77 -0.95 -7.05
CA TYR A 19 -10.67 -1.90 -6.94
C TYR A 19 -10.50 -2.52 -5.54
N LEU A 20 -10.70 -1.75 -4.46
CA LEU A 20 -10.66 -2.29 -3.10
C LEU A 20 -11.62 -3.49 -2.89
N ARG A 21 -12.78 -3.47 -3.57
CA ARG A 21 -13.89 -4.42 -3.35
C ARG A 21 -13.85 -5.66 -4.25
N VAL A 22 -12.97 -5.71 -5.25
CA VAL A 22 -12.87 -6.91 -6.10
C VAL A 22 -12.29 -8.08 -5.30
N ARG A 23 -12.56 -9.31 -5.73
CA ARG A 23 -12.06 -10.52 -5.03
C ARG A 23 -10.52 -10.50 -4.97
N ILE A 24 -9.93 -11.00 -3.89
CA ILE A 24 -8.49 -11.30 -3.82
C ILE A 24 -8.32 -12.81 -4.04
N PRO A 25 -7.39 -13.26 -4.90
CA PRO A 25 -6.54 -12.44 -5.78
C PRO A 25 -7.31 -11.87 -6.99
N HIS A 26 -6.80 -10.80 -7.59
CA HIS A 26 -7.27 -10.22 -8.85
C HIS A 26 -6.11 -9.87 -9.78
N GLU A 27 -6.32 -9.88 -11.10
CA GLU A 27 -5.29 -9.48 -12.09
C GLU A 27 -4.75 -8.06 -11.87
N LEU A 28 -5.60 -7.18 -11.35
CA LEU A 28 -5.23 -5.80 -11.02
C LEU A 28 -4.22 -5.73 -9.86
N ASP A 29 -4.18 -6.74 -8.98
CA ASP A 29 -3.15 -6.83 -7.93
C ASP A 29 -1.76 -7.02 -8.56
N SER A 30 -1.67 -7.84 -9.61
CA SER A 30 -0.43 -8.01 -10.36
C SER A 30 -0.06 -6.73 -11.11
N GLU A 31 -1.02 -6.04 -11.75
CA GLU A 31 -0.73 -4.78 -12.45
C GLU A 31 -0.17 -3.69 -11.53
N VAL A 32 -0.73 -3.53 -10.32
CA VAL A 32 -0.23 -2.57 -9.33
C VAL A 32 1.08 -3.08 -8.71
N GLY A 33 1.19 -4.37 -8.43
CA GLY A 33 2.40 -4.99 -7.90
C GLY A 33 3.61 -4.86 -8.83
N ASP A 34 3.41 -5.01 -10.13
CA ASP A 34 4.45 -4.81 -11.15
C ASP A 34 4.88 -3.34 -11.20
N PHE A 35 3.94 -2.40 -11.08
CA PHE A 35 4.25 -0.98 -10.99
C PHE A 35 5.10 -0.66 -9.75
N VAL A 36 4.72 -1.17 -8.57
CA VAL A 36 5.47 -0.99 -7.32
C VAL A 36 6.87 -1.61 -7.41
N SER A 37 6.97 -2.82 -7.95
CA SER A 37 8.24 -3.53 -8.16
C SER A 37 9.16 -2.76 -9.11
N ALA A 38 8.62 -2.22 -10.20
CA ALA A 38 9.39 -1.46 -11.18
C ALA A 38 9.83 -0.10 -10.62
N TYR A 39 9.02 0.54 -9.77
CA TYR A 39 9.43 1.73 -9.02
C TYR A 39 10.58 1.40 -8.05
N ALA A 40 10.44 0.34 -7.25
CA ALA A 40 11.40 -0.03 -6.22
C ALA A 40 12.77 -0.41 -6.79
N SER A 41 12.78 -1.18 -7.88
CA SER A 41 14.01 -1.60 -8.59
C SER A 41 14.53 -0.57 -9.60
N GLY A 42 13.77 0.49 -9.86
CA GLY A 42 14.10 1.51 -10.85
C GLY A 42 15.19 2.49 -10.39
N PRO A 43 15.92 3.13 -11.33
CA PRO A 43 16.88 4.17 -11.01
C PRO A 43 16.18 5.48 -10.60
N ASP A 44 16.89 6.39 -9.94
CA ASP A 44 16.36 7.68 -9.47
C ASP A 44 15.57 8.48 -10.53
N PRO A 45 16.00 8.59 -11.80
CA PRO A 45 15.22 9.30 -12.81
C PRO A 45 13.87 8.64 -13.12
N LEU A 46 13.73 7.32 -12.94
CA LEU A 46 12.43 6.66 -13.04
C LEU A 46 11.55 7.02 -11.84
N ARG A 47 12.11 6.91 -10.62
CA ARG A 47 11.37 7.23 -9.39
C ARG A 47 10.85 8.67 -9.42
N ARG A 48 11.66 9.64 -9.82
CA ARG A 48 11.24 11.05 -9.97
C ARG A 48 10.09 11.20 -10.97
N ARG A 49 10.21 10.62 -12.17
CA ARG A 49 9.12 10.66 -13.17
C ARG A 49 7.82 10.03 -12.69
N VAL A 50 7.91 8.95 -11.90
CA VAL A 50 6.74 8.32 -11.29
C VAL A 50 6.09 9.26 -10.27
N MET A 51 6.88 9.93 -9.43
CA MET A 51 6.37 10.94 -8.49
C MET A 51 5.71 12.12 -9.22
N ASP A 52 6.37 12.67 -10.24
CA ASP A 52 5.88 13.81 -11.00
C ASP A 52 4.58 13.51 -11.77
N GLY A 53 4.39 12.25 -12.17
CA GLY A 53 3.19 11.78 -12.88
C GLY A 53 2.07 11.30 -11.96
N MET A 54 2.28 11.30 -10.64
CA MET A 54 1.29 10.82 -9.68
C MET A 54 0.13 11.81 -9.55
N ASP A 55 -1.09 11.28 -9.54
CA ASP A 55 -2.28 12.06 -9.25
C ASP A 55 -3.17 11.36 -8.23
N ARG A 56 -4.25 12.04 -7.83
CA ARG A 56 -5.21 11.58 -6.82
C ARG A 56 -5.77 10.20 -7.12
N ARG A 57 -6.05 9.92 -8.40
CA ARG A 57 -6.65 8.64 -8.80
C ARG A 57 -5.61 7.52 -8.70
N ALA A 58 -4.39 7.77 -9.13
CA ALA A 58 -3.28 6.84 -8.93
C ALA A 58 -3.01 6.59 -7.44
N ALA A 59 -2.98 7.65 -6.62
CA ALA A 59 -2.80 7.56 -5.18
C ALA A 59 -3.89 6.71 -4.49
N ALA A 60 -5.16 6.91 -4.85
CA ALA A 60 -6.26 6.10 -4.32
C ALA A 60 -6.13 4.60 -4.68
N VAL A 61 -5.67 4.29 -5.89
CA VAL A 61 -5.40 2.89 -6.30
C VAL A 61 -4.25 2.28 -5.50
N LEU A 62 -3.17 3.04 -5.27
CA LEU A 62 -2.02 2.60 -4.47
C LEU A 62 -2.37 2.41 -2.99
N SER A 63 -3.20 3.28 -2.42
CA SER A 63 -3.72 3.13 -1.05
C SER A 63 -4.58 1.85 -0.93
N ALA A 64 -5.52 1.66 -1.87
CA ALA A 64 -6.33 0.44 -1.92
C ALA A 64 -5.49 -0.84 -2.08
N TYR A 65 -4.44 -0.78 -2.90
CA TYR A 65 -3.47 -1.87 -3.02
C TYR A 65 -2.79 -2.19 -1.69
N GLY A 66 -2.40 -1.18 -0.91
CA GLY A 66 -1.86 -1.37 0.45
C GLY A 66 -2.78 -2.18 1.36
N GLN A 67 -4.07 -1.82 1.43
CA GLN A 67 -5.06 -2.56 2.22
C GLN A 67 -5.29 -3.99 1.69
N ARG A 68 -5.27 -4.17 0.37
CA ARG A 68 -5.39 -5.50 -0.24
C ARG A 68 -4.18 -6.37 0.09
N MET A 69 -2.97 -5.82 0.04
CA MET A 69 -1.75 -6.53 0.39
C MET A 69 -1.69 -6.93 1.86
N ALA A 70 -2.27 -6.13 2.76
CA ALA A 70 -2.46 -6.54 4.16
C ALA A 70 -3.32 -7.80 4.30
N SER A 71 -4.31 -7.99 3.43
CA SER A 71 -5.08 -9.24 3.42
C SER A 71 -4.25 -10.40 2.85
N VAL A 72 -3.46 -10.15 1.80
CA VAL A 72 -2.61 -11.16 1.14
C VAL A 72 -1.50 -11.64 2.07
N SER A 73 -0.86 -10.77 2.85
CA SER A 73 0.18 -11.14 3.82
C SER A 73 -0.32 -12.11 4.88
N VAL A 74 -1.54 -11.91 5.42
CA VAL A 74 -2.14 -12.86 6.36
C VAL A 74 -2.43 -14.21 5.69
N ARG A 75 -3.02 -14.20 4.48
CA ARG A 75 -3.32 -15.42 3.71
C ARG A 75 -2.07 -16.26 3.44
N THR A 76 -0.97 -15.59 3.11
CA THR A 76 0.29 -16.22 2.70
C THR A 76 1.29 -16.40 3.83
N ARG A 77 1.00 -15.85 5.02
CA ARG A 77 1.95 -15.74 6.16
C ARG A 77 3.30 -15.16 5.74
N SER A 78 3.28 -14.13 4.90
CA SER A 78 4.48 -13.51 4.33
C SER A 78 4.50 -12.00 4.57
N PRO A 79 5.66 -11.41 4.93
CA PRO A 79 5.81 -9.97 5.02
C PRO A 79 6.01 -9.28 3.66
N GLU A 80 6.27 -10.04 2.59
CA GLU A 80 6.54 -9.46 1.26
C GLU A 80 5.38 -8.60 0.72
N PRO A 81 4.10 -9.03 0.81
CA PRO A 81 2.98 -8.16 0.44
C PRO A 81 2.95 -6.87 1.26
N LEU A 82 3.29 -6.91 2.56
CA LEU A 82 3.31 -5.70 3.39
C LEU A 82 4.37 -4.71 2.95
N ARG A 83 5.56 -5.17 2.51
CA ARG A 83 6.59 -4.27 1.94
C ARG A 83 6.07 -3.57 0.69
N HIS A 84 5.45 -4.31 -0.22
CA HIS A 84 4.83 -3.75 -1.42
C HIS A 84 3.71 -2.76 -1.08
N GLY A 85 2.86 -3.11 -0.11
CA GLY A 85 1.78 -2.26 0.37
C GLY A 85 2.29 -0.96 0.99
N LEU A 86 3.37 -1.00 1.79
CA LEU A 86 3.97 0.19 2.39
C LEU A 86 4.62 1.10 1.36
N VAL A 87 5.29 0.54 0.34
CA VAL A 87 5.81 1.36 -0.77
C VAL A 87 4.65 2.07 -1.48
N ALA A 88 3.58 1.35 -1.80
CA ALA A 88 2.40 1.93 -2.46
C ALA A 88 1.74 3.04 -1.61
N VAL A 89 1.51 2.79 -0.33
CA VAL A 89 0.88 3.75 0.59
C VAL A 89 1.77 4.98 0.80
N GLY A 90 3.08 4.80 0.99
CA GLY A 90 4.03 5.90 1.13
C GLY A 90 4.15 6.75 -0.13
N LEU A 91 3.96 6.16 -1.32
CA LEU A 91 3.84 6.88 -2.59
C LEU A 91 2.53 7.66 -2.71
N ALA A 92 1.42 7.07 -2.25
CA ALA A 92 0.10 7.68 -2.32
C ALA A 92 -0.02 8.95 -1.44
N GLU A 93 0.64 8.95 -0.28
CA GLU A 93 0.52 9.99 0.75
C GLU A 93 0.64 11.42 0.22
N VAL A 94 1.56 11.65 -0.72
CA VAL A 94 1.86 12.99 -1.23
C VAL A 94 0.70 13.58 -2.06
N HIS A 95 -0.24 12.75 -2.52
CA HIS A 95 -1.22 13.10 -3.54
C HIS A 95 -2.68 12.78 -3.18
N LEU A 96 -2.97 12.37 -1.95
CA LEU A 96 -4.34 12.16 -1.48
C LEU A 96 -5.06 13.50 -1.20
N GLU A 97 -6.37 13.55 -1.48
CA GLU A 97 -7.21 14.69 -1.08
C GLU A 97 -7.48 14.71 0.42
N ASP A 98 -7.78 13.53 0.98
CA ASP A 98 -7.94 13.31 2.40
C ASP A 98 -6.80 12.40 2.88
N PRO A 99 -5.86 12.91 3.71
CA PRO A 99 -4.82 12.10 4.35
C PRO A 99 -5.38 10.90 5.12
N HIS A 100 -6.67 10.93 5.50
CA HIS A 100 -7.33 9.83 6.20
C HIS A 100 -7.54 8.60 5.33
N ASP A 101 -7.56 8.72 3.99
CA ASP A 101 -7.71 7.57 3.08
C ASP A 101 -6.56 6.57 3.24
N ASN A 102 -5.36 7.04 3.58
CA ASN A 102 -4.21 6.18 3.88
C ASN A 102 -4.28 5.54 5.28
N LEU A 103 -5.01 6.12 6.23
CA LEU A 103 -5.10 5.57 7.59
C LEU A 103 -5.78 4.20 7.62
N PHE A 104 -6.76 3.97 6.76
CA PHE A 104 -7.41 2.66 6.64
C PHE A 104 -6.42 1.59 6.18
N ALA A 105 -5.63 1.88 5.14
CA ALA A 105 -4.62 0.98 4.63
C ALA A 105 -3.50 0.74 5.66
N LEU A 106 -3.05 1.78 6.35
CA LEU A 106 -2.01 1.69 7.37
C LEU A 106 -2.46 0.89 8.60
N ALA A 107 -3.71 1.05 9.05
CA ALA A 107 -4.27 0.24 10.13
C ALA A 107 -4.36 -1.24 9.74
N ALA A 108 -4.81 -1.55 8.53
CA ALA A 108 -4.83 -2.93 8.02
C ALA A 108 -3.41 -3.52 7.92
N ILE A 109 -2.44 -2.75 7.43
CA ILE A 109 -1.03 -3.16 7.35
C ILE A 109 -0.48 -3.43 8.75
N ASN A 110 -0.69 -2.53 9.71
CA ASN A 110 -0.24 -2.66 11.10
C ASN A 110 -0.80 -3.93 11.74
N ASP A 111 -2.11 -4.13 11.63
CA ASP A 111 -2.81 -5.29 12.16
C ASP A 111 -2.32 -6.59 11.51
N SER A 112 -2.13 -6.60 10.19
CA SER A 112 -1.56 -7.74 9.49
C SER A 112 -0.13 -8.03 9.93
N ALA A 113 0.67 -7.00 10.15
CA ALA A 113 2.07 -7.12 10.56
C ALA A 113 2.14 -7.84 11.91
N SER A 114 1.29 -7.45 12.87
CA SER A 114 1.12 -8.13 14.15
C SER A 114 0.68 -9.60 13.98
N LEU A 115 -0.32 -9.88 13.13
CA LEU A 115 -0.82 -11.23 12.90
C LEU A 115 0.24 -12.21 12.34
N ILE A 116 1.19 -11.71 11.55
CA ILE A 116 2.27 -12.52 10.97
C ILE A 116 3.58 -12.44 11.77
N GLY A 117 3.57 -11.78 12.94
CA GLY A 117 4.74 -11.68 13.82
C GLY A 117 5.86 -10.79 13.28
N THR A 118 5.57 -9.82 12.41
CA THR A 118 6.55 -8.87 11.88
C THR A 118 6.18 -7.45 12.32
N PRO A 119 6.98 -6.76 13.15
CA PRO A 119 6.61 -5.43 13.65
C PRO A 119 6.68 -4.37 12.56
N LEU A 120 5.69 -3.46 12.54
CA LEU A 120 5.58 -2.36 11.58
C LEU A 120 6.84 -1.47 11.47
N PRO A 121 7.51 -1.05 12.57
CA PRO A 121 8.74 -0.25 12.49
C PRO A 121 9.84 -0.93 11.65
N GLY A 122 9.96 -2.26 11.75
CA GLY A 122 10.94 -3.02 10.98
C GLY A 122 10.61 -3.04 9.49
N LEU A 123 9.33 -3.11 9.13
CA LEU A 123 8.89 -3.02 7.74
C LEU A 123 9.11 -1.62 7.17
N ILE A 124 8.81 -0.57 7.93
CA ILE A 124 9.06 0.83 7.53
C ILE A 124 10.55 1.04 7.26
N ALA A 125 11.43 0.57 8.15
CA ALA A 125 12.87 0.68 7.97
C ALA A 125 13.37 0.01 6.67
N GLN A 126 12.78 -1.13 6.29
CA GLN A 126 13.13 -1.85 5.07
C GLN A 126 12.78 -1.06 3.80
N VAL A 127 11.67 -0.31 3.79
CA VAL A 127 11.20 0.38 2.59
C VAL A 127 11.53 1.88 2.55
N ALA A 128 11.99 2.46 3.66
CA ALA A 128 12.19 3.91 3.78
C ALA A 128 13.11 4.50 2.70
N HIS A 129 14.16 3.78 2.31
CA HIS A 129 15.11 4.22 1.29
C HIS A 129 14.51 4.30 -0.13
N LEU A 130 13.32 3.73 -0.33
CA LEU A 130 12.60 3.76 -1.61
C LEU A 130 11.66 4.96 -1.72
N LEU A 131 11.32 5.63 -0.62
CA LEU A 131 10.22 6.58 -0.56
C LEU A 131 10.72 8.03 -0.48
N PRO A 132 9.91 9.01 -0.93
CA PRO A 132 10.17 10.40 -0.64
C PRO A 132 10.15 10.65 0.88
N PRO A 133 10.91 11.65 1.39
CA PRO A 133 10.96 11.93 2.83
C PRO A 133 9.59 12.13 3.48
N SER A 134 8.66 12.82 2.80
CA SER A 134 7.29 13.02 3.28
C SER A 134 6.52 11.71 3.47
N GLY A 135 6.65 10.77 2.53
CA GLY A 135 6.05 9.44 2.66
C GLY A 135 6.62 8.67 3.85
N VAL A 136 7.95 8.69 4.04
CA VAL A 136 8.60 8.05 5.19
C VAL A 136 8.13 8.66 6.51
N GLU A 137 8.04 9.98 6.60
CA GLU A 137 7.60 10.68 7.81
C GLU A 137 6.13 10.37 8.13
N ALA A 138 5.25 10.28 7.14
CA ALA A 138 3.87 9.87 7.37
C ALA A 138 3.74 8.44 7.92
N LEU A 139 4.52 7.48 7.38
CA LEU A 139 4.55 6.11 7.90
C LEU A 139 5.03 6.08 9.37
N ARG A 140 6.05 6.87 9.70
CA ARG A 140 6.58 6.98 11.08
C ARG A 140 5.61 7.68 12.02
N GLU A 141 4.93 8.73 11.55
CA GLU A 141 3.91 9.43 12.33
C GLU A 141 2.76 8.48 12.68
N PHE A 142 2.31 7.67 11.72
CA PHE A 142 1.31 6.63 11.97
C PHE A 142 1.81 5.61 13.01
N ASP A 143 3.04 5.12 12.89
CA ASP A 143 3.61 4.15 13.84
C ASP A 143 3.72 4.71 15.27
N ARG A 144 3.99 6.02 15.41
CA ARG A 144 4.07 6.70 16.72
C ARG A 144 2.72 6.92 17.41
N ARG A 145 1.59 6.69 16.72
CA ARG A 145 0.26 6.79 17.33
C ARG A 145 0.08 5.75 18.45
N GLN A 146 -0.79 6.07 19.41
CA GLN A 146 -1.17 5.11 20.44
C GLN A 146 -1.83 3.88 19.78
N ASP A 147 -1.63 2.69 20.33
CA ASP A 147 -2.14 1.44 19.73
C ASP A 147 -3.64 1.48 19.43
N ARG A 148 -4.43 2.14 20.30
CA ARG A 148 -5.87 2.34 20.09
C ARG A 148 -6.21 3.23 18.90
N ASP A 149 -5.33 4.16 18.51
CA ASP A 149 -5.54 5.16 17.46
C ASP A 149 -4.99 4.69 16.09
N LYS A 150 -4.25 3.58 16.08
CA LYS A 150 -3.75 2.88 14.88
C LYS A 150 -4.33 1.46 14.72
N SER A 151 -5.38 1.15 15.47
CA SER A 151 -6.10 -0.13 15.38
C SER A 151 -7.08 -0.13 14.20
N ILE A 152 -7.41 -1.32 13.70
CA ILE A 152 -8.45 -1.46 12.67
C ILE A 152 -9.83 -1.03 13.20
N GLU A 153 -10.11 -1.25 14.49
CA GLU A 153 -11.38 -0.90 15.12
C GLU A 153 -11.60 0.62 15.17
N SER A 154 -10.55 1.41 15.44
CA SER A 154 -10.62 2.88 15.42
C SER A 154 -10.90 3.44 14.03
N MET A 155 -10.52 2.69 12.99
CA MET A 155 -10.81 3.00 11.60
C MET A 155 -12.13 2.38 11.10
N GLY A 156 -12.90 1.73 11.98
CA GLY A 156 -14.14 1.04 11.61
C GLY A 156 -13.94 -0.18 10.72
N ILE A 157 -12.71 -0.64 10.55
CA ILE A 157 -12.33 -1.82 9.76
C ILE A 157 -12.53 -3.09 10.59
N ARG A 158 -12.96 -4.16 9.93
CA ARG A 158 -13.11 -5.48 10.52
C ARG A 158 -12.34 -6.53 9.73
N ARG A 159 -11.84 -7.53 10.46
CA ARG A 159 -11.38 -8.80 9.87
C ARG A 159 -12.60 -9.63 9.48
N THR A 160 -12.57 -10.21 8.28
CA THR A 160 -13.59 -11.15 7.81
C THR A 160 -12.94 -12.34 7.13
N GLY A 161 -13.61 -13.49 7.13
CA GLY A 161 -13.05 -14.73 6.58
C GLY A 161 -11.86 -15.28 7.40
N SER A 162 -11.24 -16.33 6.88
CA SER A 162 -10.07 -16.98 7.47
C SER A 162 -9.26 -17.73 6.39
N GLY A 163 -8.01 -18.08 6.71
CA GLY A 163 -7.12 -18.76 5.77
C GLY A 163 -7.05 -18.01 4.43
N GLU A 164 -7.34 -18.70 3.33
CA GLU A 164 -7.34 -18.13 1.97
C GLU A 164 -8.42 -17.07 1.72
N THR A 165 -9.43 -16.96 2.58
CA THR A 165 -10.55 -16.01 2.44
C THR A 165 -10.41 -14.75 3.30
N PHE A 166 -9.34 -14.64 4.11
CA PHE A 166 -9.13 -13.52 5.03
C PHE A 166 -9.15 -12.15 4.30
N LEU A 167 -9.85 -11.16 4.87
CA LEU A 167 -10.03 -9.82 4.30
C LEU A 167 -10.19 -8.75 5.39
N TYR A 168 -9.63 -7.57 5.15
CA TYR A 168 -10.00 -6.33 5.86
C TYR A 168 -11.13 -5.60 5.13
N ARG A 169 -12.19 -5.20 5.85
CA ARG A 169 -13.37 -4.49 5.31
C ARG A 169 -13.84 -3.35 6.17
#